data_AF-A0A238WR93-F1
#
_entry.id   AF-A0A238WR93-F1
#
_cell.length_a   1.000
_cell.length_b   1.000
_cell.length_c   1.000
_cell.angle_alpha   90.00
_cell.angle_beta   90.00
_cell.angle_gamma   90.00
#
_symmetry.space_group_name_H-M   'P 1'
#
loop_
_entity.id
_entity.type
_entity.pdbx_description
1 polymer ?
#
loop_
_entity_poly.entity_id
_entity_poly.type
_entity_poly.pdbx_seq_one_letter_code
_entity_poly.pdbx_strand_id
1 'polypeptide(L)'
;MERVAVTLDDDLAGSLSRYARRRQLNRDVAAERLLAEALASWRLDRAIERFAEGEITFERAAAAAEVDEWRFAELLVTAAGLDPSTASSSASMTWASPTAGVPSIPGDDAHRTDRLAFNTDG
;
A
#
# COMPACT_ATOMS: atom_id res chain seq x y z
N MET A 1 31.33 -8.64 8.74
CA MET A 1 30.28 -9.04 9.70
C MET A 1 30.71 -8.60 11.07
N GLU A 2 29.84 -7.91 11.79
CA GLU A 2 30.05 -7.49 13.18
C GLU A 2 29.37 -8.51 14.11
N ARG A 3 29.93 -8.75 15.30
CA ARG A 3 29.36 -9.70 16.27
C ARG A 3 29.00 -8.98 17.55
N VAL A 4 27.74 -9.09 17.93
CA VAL A 4 27.21 -8.57 19.20
C VAL A 4 26.92 -9.76 20.12
N ALA A 5 27.36 -9.67 21.37
CA ALA A 5 27.07 -10.66 22.41
C ALA A 5 26.13 -10.04 23.45
N VAL A 6 25.07 -10.77 23.81
CA VAL A 6 24.06 -10.30 24.75
C VAL A 6 23.73 -11.44 25.72
N THR A 7 23.57 -11.12 26.99
CA THR A 7 23.10 -12.08 27.99
C THR A 7 21.58 -12.06 28.02
N LEU A 8 20.96 -13.23 27.88
CA LEU A 8 19.52 -13.42 27.93
C LEU A 8 19.17 -14.11 29.23
N ASP A 9 18.05 -13.74 29.85
CA ASP A 9 17.45 -14.53 30.92
C ASP A 9 16.98 -15.90 30.40
N ASP A 10 16.71 -16.82 31.34
CA ASP A 10 16.36 -18.21 31.02
C ASP A 10 15.05 -18.32 30.22
N ASP A 11 14.08 -17.45 30.47
CA ASP A 11 12.78 -17.47 29.79
C ASP A 11 12.92 -17.05 28.33
N LEU A 12 13.68 -15.97 28.08
CA LEU A 12 13.95 -15.49 26.73
C LEU A 12 14.85 -16.47 25.97
N ALA A 13 15.90 -17.00 26.61
CA ALA A 13 16.77 -18.02 26.04
C ALA A 13 15.99 -19.30 25.67
N GLY A 14 15.07 -19.72 26.54
CA GLY A 14 14.18 -20.86 26.30
C GLY A 14 13.22 -20.60 25.14
N SER A 15 12.65 -19.40 25.06
CA SER A 15 11.73 -19.00 23.98
C SER A 15 12.42 -18.93 22.62
N LEU A 16 13.62 -18.35 22.54
CA LEU A 16 14.46 -18.35 21.34
C LEU A 16 14.78 -19.80 20.91
N SER A 17 15.13 -20.67 21.86
CA SER A 17 15.44 -22.07 21.56
C SER A 17 14.23 -22.83 21.02
N ARG A 18 13.03 -22.58 21.56
CA ARG A 18 11.78 -23.15 21.04
C ARG A 18 11.47 -22.66 19.63
N TYR A 19 11.64 -21.36 19.37
CA TYR A 19 11.46 -20.77 18.04
C TYR A 19 12.43 -21.38 17.02
N ALA A 20 13.73 -21.44 17.34
CA ALA A 20 14.76 -22.02 16.49
C ALA A 20 14.46 -23.48 16.14
N ARG A 21 14.08 -24.31 17.14
CA ARG A 21 13.69 -25.70 16.90
C ARG A 21 12.47 -25.83 15.98
N ARG A 22 11.42 -25.04 16.23
CA ARG A 22 10.18 -25.07 15.42
C ARG A 22 10.43 -24.69 13.97
N ARG A 23 11.35 -23.75 13.73
CA ARG A 23 11.73 -23.28 12.40
C ARG A 23 12.90 -24.05 11.77
N GLN A 24 13.46 -25.04 12.47
CA GLN A 24 14.66 -25.79 12.07
C GLN A 24 15.85 -24.87 11.72
N LEU A 25 16.05 -23.83 12.53
CA LEU A 25 17.12 -22.86 12.38
C LEU A 25 18.20 -23.07 13.45
N ASN A 26 19.44 -22.70 13.12
CA ASN A 26 20.45 -22.48 14.15
C ASN A 26 20.02 -21.31 15.04
N ARG A 27 20.38 -21.35 16.31
CA ARG A 27 20.10 -20.31 17.30
C ARG A 27 20.58 -18.93 16.85
N ASP A 28 21.77 -18.84 16.24
CA ASP A 28 22.32 -17.56 15.79
C ASP A 28 21.47 -16.97 14.64
N VAL A 29 21.10 -17.81 13.67
CA VAL A 29 20.22 -17.41 12.54
C VAL A 29 18.82 -17.03 13.03
N ALA A 30 18.30 -17.76 14.02
CA ALA A 30 17.01 -17.46 14.63
C ALA A 30 17.04 -16.11 15.36
N ALA A 31 18.11 -15.83 16.10
CA ALA A 31 18.30 -14.56 16.80
C ALA A 31 18.47 -13.39 15.81
N GLU A 32 19.30 -13.57 14.78
CA GLU A 32 19.49 -12.58 13.72
C GLU A 32 18.16 -12.21 13.05
N ARG A 33 17.37 -13.22 12.66
CA ARG A 33 16.05 -13.00 12.05
C ARG A 33 15.09 -12.27 12.97
N LEU A 34 14.95 -12.71 14.22
CA LEU A 34 14.06 -12.06 15.17
C LEU A 34 14.48 -10.62 15.46
N LEU A 35 15.79 -10.37 15.53
CA LEU A 35 16.31 -9.02 15.72
C LEU A 35 16.03 -8.14 14.49
N ALA A 36 16.22 -8.66 13.28
CA ALA A 36 15.91 -7.95 12.05
C ALA A 36 14.41 -7.61 11.97
N GLU A 37 13.53 -8.55 12.30
CA GLU A 37 12.08 -8.34 12.35
C GLU A 37 11.70 -7.28 13.41
N ALA A 38 12.27 -7.37 14.61
CA ALA A 38 12.01 -6.41 15.68
C ALA A 38 12.50 -5.00 15.34
N LEU A 39 13.69 -4.89 14.72
CA LEU A 39 14.23 -3.60 14.27
C LEU A 39 13.40 -3.00 13.15
N ALA A 40 12.94 -3.81 12.19
CA ALA A 40 12.05 -3.34 11.13
C ALA A 40 10.74 -2.78 11.71
N SER A 41 10.12 -3.50 12.66
CA SER A 41 8.92 -3.03 13.36
C SER A 41 9.18 -1.72 14.10
N TRP A 42 10.26 -1.65 14.88
CA TRP A 42 10.59 -0.45 15.65
C TRP A 42 10.80 0.78 14.75
N ARG A 43 11.48 0.61 13.61
CA ARG A 43 11.69 1.70 12.64
C ARG A 43 10.37 2.18 12.06
N LEU A 44 9.48 1.25 11.74
CA LEU A 44 8.15 1.58 11.23
C LEU A 44 7.34 2.37 12.25
N ASP A 45 7.28 1.88 13.50
CA ASP A 45 6.54 2.55 14.58
C ASP A 45 7.05 3.98 14.79
N ARG A 46 8.38 4.16 14.80
CA ARG A 46 9.00 5.49 14.91
C ARG A 46 8.74 6.39 13.71
N ALA A 47 8.70 5.84 12.50
CA ALA A 47 8.37 6.63 11.31
C ALA A 47 6.91 7.12 11.35
N ILE A 48 5.99 6.26 11.80
CA ILE A 48 4.58 6.58 11.96
C ILE A 48 4.39 7.67 13.04
N GLU A 49 5.00 7.52 14.22
CA GLU A 49 4.95 8.53 15.28
C GLU A 49 5.41 9.90 14.78
N ARG A 50 6.60 9.96 14.18
CA ARG A 50 7.18 11.23 13.71
C ARG A 50 6.38 11.87 12.58
N PHE A 51 5.75 11.06 11.73
CA PHE A 51 4.83 11.55 10.72
C PHE A 51 3.55 12.11 11.35
N ALA A 52 2.97 11.41 12.34
CA ALA A 52 1.78 11.86 13.05
C ALA A 52 2.01 13.16 13.84
N GLU A 53 3.21 13.35 14.38
CA GLU A 53 3.65 14.59 15.04
C GLU A 53 3.97 15.73 14.05
N GLY A 54 3.97 15.45 12.74
CA GLY A 54 4.29 16.42 11.70
C GLY A 54 5.79 16.78 11.62
N GLU A 55 6.67 16.01 12.26
CA GLU A 55 8.12 16.26 12.24
C GLU A 55 8.75 15.97 10.88
N ILE A 56 8.18 15.02 10.13
CA ILE A 56 8.71 14.55 8.86
C ILE A 56 7.61 14.46 7.80
N THR A 57 7.99 14.67 6.54
CA THR A 57 7.10 14.50 5.40
C THR A 57 6.81 13.02 5.13
N PHE A 58 5.73 12.75 4.39
CA PHE A 58 5.32 11.38 4.02
C PHE A 58 6.46 10.59 3.34
N GLU A 59 7.10 11.18 2.31
CA GLU A 59 8.25 10.57 1.62
C GLU A 59 9.41 10.25 2.58
N ARG A 60 9.69 11.15 3.53
CA ARG A 60 10.73 10.95 4.55
C ARG A 60 10.36 9.85 5.55
N ALA A 61 9.08 9.70 5.87
CA ALA A 61 8.60 8.67 6.76
C ALA A 61 8.69 7.28 6.11
N ALA A 62 8.28 7.16 4.85
CA ALA A 62 8.43 5.92 4.07
C ALA A 62 9.91 5.50 3.97
N ALA A 63 10.80 6.45 3.65
CA ALA A 63 12.24 6.21 3.61
C ALA A 63 12.82 5.80 4.98
N ALA A 64 12.38 6.43 6.07
CA ALA A 64 12.84 6.09 7.43
C ALA A 64 12.44 4.66 7.84
N ALA A 65 11.24 4.23 7.44
CA ALA A 65 10.73 2.89 7.64
C ALA A 65 11.31 1.84 6.68
N GLU A 66 12.15 2.24 5.71
CA GLU A 66 12.71 1.37 4.66
C GLU A 66 11.64 0.64 3.84
N VAL A 67 10.52 1.31 3.59
CA VAL A 67 9.42 0.81 2.75
C VAL A 67 9.14 1.80 1.63
N ASP A 68 8.48 1.33 0.57
CA ASP A 68 7.95 2.22 -0.44
C ASP A 68 6.76 3.04 0.08
N GLU A 69 6.46 4.13 -0.62
CA GLU A 69 5.38 5.05 -0.30
C GLU A 69 4.00 4.38 -0.22
N TRP A 70 3.70 3.46 -1.13
CA TRP A 70 2.42 2.76 -1.15
C TRP A 70 2.27 1.85 0.07
N ARG A 71 3.32 1.09 0.37
CA ARG A 71 3.37 0.25 1.56
C ARG A 71 3.25 1.06 2.84
N PHE A 72 3.85 2.25 2.90
CA PHE A 72 3.70 3.14 4.04
C PHE A 72 2.26 3.64 4.22
N ALA A 73 1.55 3.97 3.13
CA ALA A 73 0.13 4.33 3.18
C ALA A 73 -0.75 3.19 3.73
N GLU A 74 -0.55 1.95 3.28
CA GLU A 74 -1.28 0.78 3.80
C GLU A 74 -1.06 0.60 5.32
N LEU A 75 0.16 0.84 5.78
CA LEU A 75 0.52 0.71 7.19
C LEU A 75 -0.13 1.80 8.03
N LEU A 76 -0.24 3.04 7.53
CA LEU A 76 -0.99 4.10 8.21
C LEU A 76 -2.48 3.79 8.32
N VAL A 77 -3.08 3.25 7.26
CA VAL A 77 -4.50 2.84 7.26
C VAL A 77 -4.73 1.75 8.31
N THR A 78 -3.85 0.74 8.35
CA THR A 78 -3.90 -0.33 9.36
C THR A 78 -3.69 0.20 10.78
N ALA A 79 -2.71 1.09 10.98
CA ALA A 79 -2.38 1.68 12.27
C ALA A 79 -3.48 2.60 12.80
N ALA A 80 -4.19 3.32 11.92
CA ALA A 80 -5.34 4.14 12.28
C ALA A 80 -6.60 3.30 12.60
N GLY A 81 -6.54 1.97 12.47
CA GLY A 81 -7.69 1.09 12.62
C GLY A 81 -8.74 1.30 11.52
N LEU A 82 -8.37 1.96 10.43
CA LEU A 82 -9.22 2.16 9.27
C LEU A 82 -9.17 0.87 8.45
N ASP A 83 -10.25 0.11 8.43
CA ASP A 83 -10.34 -1.08 7.60
C ASP A 83 -10.38 -0.67 6.12
N PRO A 84 -9.39 -1.07 5.27
CA PRO A 84 -9.34 -0.69 3.87
C PRO A 84 -10.57 -1.19 3.06
N SER A 85 -11.29 -2.20 3.56
CA SER A 85 -12.54 -2.68 2.94
C SER A 85 -13.71 -1.70 3.09
N THR A 86 -13.67 -0.82 4.09
CA THR A 86 -14.70 0.24 4.26
C THR A 86 -14.55 1.36 3.25
N ALA A 87 -13.32 1.66 2.81
CA ALA A 87 -13.06 2.68 1.79
C ALA A 87 -13.66 2.28 0.43
N SER A 88 -13.53 1.00 0.04
CA SER A 88 -14.07 0.47 -1.22
C SER A 88 -15.61 0.36 -1.23
N SER A 89 -16.23 0.17 -0.05
CA SER A 89 -17.70 0.08 0.04
C SER A 89 -18.41 1.41 -0.23
N SER A 90 -17.75 2.56 -0.04
CA SER A 90 -18.35 3.87 -0.35
C SER A 90 -18.31 4.23 -1.85
N ALA A 91 -17.41 3.61 -2.62
CA ALA A 91 -17.30 3.82 -4.07
C ALA A 91 -18.38 3.06 -4.88
N SER A 92 -19.17 2.20 -4.22
CA SER A 92 -20.29 1.47 -4.86
C SER A 92 -21.63 2.22 -4.80
N MET A 93 -21.66 3.45 -4.25
CA MET A 93 -22.86 4.28 -4.26
C MET A 93 -22.91 5.15 -5.53
N THR A 94 -23.69 4.65 -6.50
CA THR A 94 -24.35 5.38 -7.59
C THR A 94 -23.49 6.07 -8.65
N TRP A 95 -23.01 5.29 -9.63
CA TRP A 95 -23.09 5.75 -11.03
C TRP A 95 -24.44 5.24 -11.60
N ALA A 96 -25.55 5.80 -11.12
CA ALA A 96 -26.80 5.60 -11.83
C ALA A 96 -26.68 6.37 -13.14
N SER A 97 -26.43 5.67 -14.25
CA SER A 97 -26.60 6.23 -15.58
C SER A 97 -28.05 6.68 -15.74
N PRO A 98 -28.33 7.96 -16.05
CA PRO A 98 -29.61 8.32 -16.62
C PRO A 98 -29.51 8.11 -18.13
N THR A 99 -29.76 6.88 -18.58
CA THR A 99 -30.25 6.62 -19.94
C THR A 99 -31.72 7.07 -20.00
N ALA A 100 -31.95 8.37 -20.17
CA ALA A 100 -33.26 8.86 -20.60
C ALA A 100 -33.15 10.27 -21.21
N GLY A 101 -33.40 10.35 -22.52
CA GLY A 101 -33.87 11.57 -23.18
C GLY A 101 -32.77 12.49 -23.72
N VAL A 102 -32.27 12.19 -24.91
CA VAL A 102 -31.71 13.22 -25.80
C VAL A 102 -32.89 14.13 -26.23
N PRO A 103 -32.92 15.43 -25.89
CA PRO A 103 -33.92 16.32 -26.47
C PRO A 103 -33.56 16.59 -27.94
N SER A 104 -34.49 16.28 -28.84
CA SER A 104 -34.43 16.69 -30.25
C SER A 104 -34.25 18.20 -30.35
N ILE A 105 -33.15 18.64 -30.94
CA ILE A 105 -32.97 20.03 -31.38
C ILE A 105 -33.81 20.22 -32.64
N PRO A 106 -34.80 21.14 -32.67
CA PRO A 106 -35.52 21.45 -33.89
C PRO A 106 -34.80 22.57 -34.64
N GLY A 107 -34.50 22.32 -35.92
CA GLY A 107 -34.12 23.34 -36.89
C GLY A 107 -32.64 23.35 -37.24
N ASP A 108 -32.27 22.53 -38.22
CA ASP A 108 -31.32 22.97 -39.26
C ASP A 108 -31.63 22.19 -40.55
N ASP A 109 -32.78 22.53 -41.16
CA ASP A 109 -33.00 22.29 -42.57
C ASP A 109 -32.15 23.33 -43.32
N ALA A 110 -31.03 22.94 -43.92
CA ALA A 110 -30.68 23.39 -45.26
C ALA A 110 -29.44 22.66 -45.82
N HIS A 111 -29.59 22.24 -47.08
CA HIS A 111 -28.56 21.79 -48.02
C HIS A 111 -28.17 20.31 -47.90
N ARG A 112 -28.93 19.41 -48.51
CA ARG A 112 -29.06 19.19 -49.97
C ARG A 112 -27.73 18.80 -50.62
N THR A 113 -27.72 17.51 -50.97
CA THR A 113 -27.15 16.86 -52.16
C THR A 113 -25.64 16.72 -52.30
N ASP A 114 -25.28 15.43 -52.34
CA ASP A 114 -24.67 14.80 -53.52
C ASP A 114 -23.25 15.26 -53.86
N ARG A 115 -22.28 14.38 -53.61
CA ARG A 115 -21.45 13.84 -54.70
C ARG A 115 -20.46 12.78 -54.23
N LEU A 116 -20.68 11.60 -54.79
CA LEU A 116 -19.72 10.76 -55.50
C LEU A 116 -18.49 10.20 -54.76
N ALA A 117 -18.48 8.87 -54.76
CA ALA A 117 -17.32 8.01 -54.77
C ALA A 117 -16.21 8.53 -55.71
N PHE A 118 -14.97 8.42 -55.25
CA PHE A 118 -13.84 8.19 -56.14
C PHE A 118 -12.92 7.14 -55.53
N ASN A 119 -12.90 6.01 -56.22
CA ASN A 119 -11.90 4.95 -56.15
C ASN A 119 -10.68 5.43 -56.95
N THR A 120 -9.46 5.19 -56.48
CA THR A 120 -8.29 5.06 -57.37
C THR A 120 -7.19 4.29 -56.66
N ASP A 121 -6.91 3.12 -57.24
CA ASP A 121 -5.64 2.40 -57.18
C ASP A 121 -4.44 3.30 -57.48
N GLY A 122 -3.32 2.94 -56.86
CA GLY A 122 -1.96 3.37 -57.16
C GLY A 122 -0.98 2.34 -56.63
#